data_AF-A0A522LEY9-F1
#
_entry.id   AF-A0A522LEY9-F1
#
_cell.length_a   1.000
_cell.length_b   1.000
_cell.length_c   1.000
_cell.angle_alpha   90.00
_cell.angle_beta   90.00
_cell.angle_gamma   90.00
#
_symmetry.space_group_name_H-M   'P 1'
#
loop_
_entity.id
_entity.type
_entity.pdbx_description
1 polymer ?
#
loop_
_entity_poly.entity_id
_entity_poly.type
_entity_poly.pdbx_seq_one_letter_code
_entity_poly.pdbx_strand_id
1 'polypeptide(L)' 'MKIETLAVHAGYSPDPTTKSVAVPIYQTVAFAFDDTQHGADLFDLKVAGNIY' A
#
# COMPACT_ATOMS: atom_id res chain seq x y z
N MET A 1 -3.67 22.30 -5.82
CA MET A 1 -3.37 22.48 -4.37
C MET A 1 -2.08 23.29 -4.25
N LYS A 2 -1.90 23.99 -3.12
CA LYS A 2 -0.63 24.70 -2.84
C LYS A 2 0.46 23.71 -2.44
N ILE A 3 1.73 24.09 -2.58
CA ILE A 3 2.87 23.19 -2.30
C ILE A 3 2.90 22.77 -0.82
N GLU A 4 2.52 23.67 0.10
CA GLU A 4 2.45 23.41 1.53
C GLU A 4 1.38 22.36 1.85
N THR A 5 0.27 22.35 1.11
CA THR A 5 -0.78 21.33 1.24
C THR A 5 -0.31 19.97 0.72
N LEU A 6 0.38 19.97 -0.42
CA LEU A 6 0.94 18.73 -0.98
C LEU A 6 2.01 18.12 -0.06
N ALA A 7 2.85 18.95 0.55
CA ALA A 7 3.85 18.49 1.51
C ALA A 7 3.26 17.73 2.71
N VAL A 8 2.00 18.01 3.06
CA VAL A 8 1.29 17.36 4.18
C VAL A 8 0.45 16.16 3.71
N HIS A 9 -0.18 16.23 2.54
CA HIS A 9 -1.24 15.28 2.17
C HIS A 9 -0.95 14.42 0.92
N ALA A 10 0.03 14.77 0.09
CA ALA A 10 0.28 14.02 -1.14
C ALA A 10 0.78 12.59 -0.83
N GLY A 11 0.26 11.59 -1.55
CA GLY A 11 0.71 10.20 -1.46
C GLY A 11 0.02 9.36 -0.37
N TYR A 12 -0.82 9.95 0.48
CA TYR A 12 -1.56 9.22 1.50
C TYR A 12 -3.01 9.70 1.63
N SER A 13 -3.93 8.75 1.77
CA SER A 13 -5.32 8.99 2.19
C SER A 13 -5.57 8.19 3.47
N PRO A 14 -6.53 8.58 4.33
CA PRO A 14 -6.82 7.85 5.54
C PRO A 14 -7.02 6.35 5.27
N ASP A 15 -6.38 5.51 6.07
CA ASP A 15 -6.38 4.06 5.87
C ASP A 15 -7.82 3.53 5.76
N PRO A 16 -8.19 2.83 4.67
CA PRO A 16 -9.58 2.43 4.45
C PRO A 16 -10.11 1.49 5.53
N THR A 17 -9.23 0.71 6.17
CA THR A 17 -9.59 -0.32 7.16
C THR A 17 -9.80 0.25 8.56
N THR A 18 -8.89 1.11 9.04
CA THR A 18 -8.83 1.60 10.43
C THR A 18 -9.14 3.09 10.56
N LYS A 19 -9.18 3.83 9.45
CA LYS A 19 -9.31 5.29 9.39
C LYS A 19 -8.14 6.06 10.02
N SER A 20 -6.97 5.43 10.15
CA SER A 20 -5.76 6.13 10.58
C SER A 20 -5.42 7.29 9.64
N VAL A 21 -5.24 8.48 10.19
CA VAL A 21 -4.80 9.67 9.46
C VAL A 21 -3.27 9.83 9.43
N ALA A 22 -2.57 9.08 10.29
CA ALA A 22 -1.12 8.91 10.21
C ALA A 22 -0.80 7.63 9.43
N VAL A 23 0.29 7.65 8.66
CA VAL A 23 0.76 6.49 7.89
C VAL A 23 1.18 5.37 8.85
N PRO A 24 0.62 4.15 8.74
CA PRO A 24 1.03 3.02 9.57
C PRO A 24 2.48 2.59 9.31
N ILE A 25 3.11 2.00 10.33
CA ILE A 25 4.42 1.36 10.19
C ILE A 25 4.19 -0.13 9.88
N TYR A 26 4.40 -0.52 8.62
CA TYR A 26 4.38 -1.92 8.19
C TYR A 26 5.74 -2.58 8.42
N GLN A 27 6.07 -2.85 9.68
CA GLN A 27 7.31 -3.54 10.07
C GLN A 27 7.19 -5.06 9.83
N THR A 28 7.24 -5.47 8.56
CA THR A 28 7.14 -6.86 8.10
C THR A 28 8.26 -7.18 7.11
N VAL A 29 8.42 -8.46 6.79
CA VAL A 29 9.39 -8.98 5.79
C VAL A 29 8.72 -9.69 4.60
N ALA A 30 7.40 -9.85 4.65
CA ALA A 30 6.58 -10.45 3.59
C ALA A 30 5.09 -10.08 3.73
N PHE A 31 4.34 -10.28 2.65
CA PHE A 31 2.88 -10.15 2.60
C PHE A 31 2.25 -11.47 2.13
N ALA A 32 1.10 -11.82 2.70
CA ALA A 32 0.37 -13.01 2.29
C ALA A 32 -0.29 -12.80 0.91
N PHE A 33 -0.30 -13.83 0.08
CA PHE A 33 -1.10 -13.85 -1.14
C PHE A 33 -2.50 -14.37 -0.83
N ASP A 34 -3.51 -13.84 -1.53
CA ASP A 34 -4.89 -14.29 -1.37
C ASP A 34 -5.06 -15.74 -1.86
N ASP A 35 -4.38 -16.10 -2.94
CA ASP A 35 -4.28 -17.45 -3.48
C ASP A 35 -3.01 -17.64 -4.35
N THR A 36 -2.83 -18.83 -4.93
CA THR A 36 -1.66 -19.15 -5.76
C THR A 36 -1.61 -18.37 -7.08
N GLN A 37 -2.77 -18.01 -7.64
CA GLN A 37 -2.84 -17.24 -8.89
C GLN A 37 -2.49 -15.76 -8.64
N HIS A 38 -2.97 -15.16 -7.54
CA HIS A 38 -2.59 -13.82 -7.13
C HIS A 38 -1.08 -13.70 -6.95
N GLY A 39 -0.44 -14.67 -6.28
CA GLY A 39 1.02 -14.71 -6.17
C GLY A 39 1.73 -14.72 -7.54
N ALA A 40 1.29 -15.59 -8.47
CA ALA A 40 1.85 -15.64 -9.81
C ALA A 40 1.69 -14.32 -10.58
N ASP A 41 0.52 -13.69 -10.48
CA ASP A 41 0.23 -12.43 -11.17
C ASP A 41 1.02 -11.24 -10.62
N LEU A 42 1.33 -11.22 -9.31
CA LEU A 42 2.23 -10.22 -8.73
C LEU A 42 3.65 -10.33 -9.29
N PHE A 43 4.19 -11.55 -9.40
CA PHE A 43 5.54 -11.77 -9.95
C PHE A 43 5.62 -11.50 -11.46
N ASP A 44 4.53 -11.68 -12.19
CA ASP A 44 4.42 -11.38 -13.63
C ASP A 44 4.02 -9.91 -13.90
N LEU A 45 3.93 -9.07 -12.85
CA LEU A 45 3.52 -7.66 -12.91
C LEU A 45 2.14 -7.43 -13.56
N LYS A 46 1.29 -8.45 -13.56
CA LYS A 46 -0.09 -8.36 -14.06
C LYS A 46 -1.00 -7.59 -13.12
N VAL A 47 -0.69 -7.62 -11.82
CA VAL A 47 -1.39 -6.88 -10.77
C VAL A 47 -0.40 -6.13 -9.89
N ALA A 48 -0.83 -5.00 -9.34
CA ALA A 48 -0.04 -4.23 -8.39
C ALA A 48 -0.20 -4.78 -6.97
N GLY A 49 0.90 -4.84 -6.21
CA GLY A 49 0.90 -5.23 -4.81
C GLY A 49 2.32 -5.44 -4.28
N ASN A 50 2.41 -5.79 -3.00
CA ASN A 50 3.69 -6.10 -2.36
C ASN A 50 3.95 -7.61 -2.39
N ILE A 51 5.22 -8.01 -2.38
CA ILE A 51 5.65 -9.42 -2.43
C ILE A 51 6.40 -9.77 -1.13
N TYR A 52 7.45 -9.00 -0.85
CA TYR A 52 8.29 -9.11 0.35
C TYR A 52 8.18 -7.81 1.15
#